data_AF-A0A940U5B2-F1
#
_entry.id   AF-A0A940U5B2-F1
#
_cell.length_a   1.000
_cell.length_b   1.000
_cell.length_c   1.000
_cell.angle_alpha   90.00
_cell.angle_beta   90.00
_cell.angle_gamma   90.00
#
_symmetry.space_group_name_H-M   'P 1'
#
loop_
_entity.id
_entity.type
_entity.pdbx_description
1 polymer ?
#
loop_
_entity_poly.entity_id
_entity_poly.type
_entity_poly.pdbx_seq_one_letter_code
_entity_poly.pdbx_strand_id
1 'polypeptide(L)'
;MIEIIALSLVLPILFLSGCATSPDKSKQPPSPASLKGQEEGKDPFSGLAERYRLKAREHEKKGDLPKALRAWEVVKNFLPGDAEAEEKTVQLKKQIPAAADQHFKKGQAFLKANSHGLARKEFLSALYLKPDHAEAIQYLKQRMAGDDFITYEVKKGDTIKGVARKIYEDPQKDFLIAYFNGLKADSPIEPPLLLRMPILSLPAAAKRPSAPAKPTPDPKAETALNIQETLEKGKEAYGRENYQESAALTETVLEYDPANREGRELLNASYYQLGRQFEQEKNYPEAIEAFQRVDSGYKDVRNHLALSQKELAEAHYLRGLNYFLEEKLEEAIQEWESTLTLEPQHPKAKKDIATARSLLQKLDKIQ
;
A
#
# COMPACT_ATOMS: atom_id res chain seq x y z
N MET A 1 -6.06 -14.07 82.11
CA MET A 1 -4.64 -13.72 81.91
C MET A 1 -4.22 -14.21 80.53
N ILE A 2 -3.99 -13.26 79.61
CA ILE A 2 -2.98 -13.24 78.52
C ILE A 2 -3.16 -14.32 77.42
N GLU A 3 -3.80 -13.98 76.28
CA GLU A 3 -3.21 -13.48 75.01
C GLU A 3 -2.17 -14.44 74.40
N ILE A 4 -2.27 -14.92 73.15
CA ILE A 4 -2.02 -14.17 71.90
C ILE A 4 -2.70 -14.91 70.73
N ILE A 5 -3.56 -14.22 69.97
CA ILE A 5 -4.10 -14.67 68.68
C ILE A 5 -3.18 -14.10 67.59
N ALA A 6 -2.43 -14.96 66.90
CA ALA A 6 -1.63 -14.58 65.74
C ALA A 6 -2.53 -14.46 64.50
N LEU A 7 -2.97 -13.23 64.20
CA LEU A 7 -3.69 -12.89 62.99
C LEU A 7 -2.68 -12.77 61.82
N SER A 8 -2.53 -13.82 61.03
CA SER A 8 -1.71 -13.79 59.81
C SER A 8 -2.47 -13.04 58.71
N LEU A 9 -2.04 -11.81 58.43
CA LEU A 9 -2.55 -10.99 57.34
C LEU A 9 -1.94 -11.48 56.01
N VAL A 10 -2.67 -12.30 55.25
CA VAL A 10 -2.29 -12.68 53.89
C VAL A 10 -2.72 -11.55 52.96
N LEU A 11 -1.76 -10.75 52.50
CA LEU A 11 -1.95 -9.72 51.48
C LEU A 11 -2.02 -10.41 50.10
N PRO A 12 -3.11 -10.30 49.32
CA PRO A 12 -3.14 -10.85 47.97
C PRO A 12 -2.30 -9.94 47.05
N ILE A 13 -1.18 -10.48 46.55
CA ILE A 13 -0.41 -9.88 45.48
C ILE A 13 -1.25 -9.99 44.20
N LEU A 14 -1.89 -8.89 43.82
CA LEU A 14 -2.53 -8.71 42.52
C LEU A 14 -1.44 -8.71 41.43
N PHE A 15 -1.27 -9.85 40.76
CA PHE A 15 -0.57 -9.91 39.48
C PHE A 15 -1.38 -9.11 38.45
N LEU A 16 -0.95 -7.88 38.18
CA LEU A 16 -1.36 -7.13 37.00
C LEU A 16 -0.70 -7.80 35.79
N SER A 17 -1.37 -8.80 35.22
CA SER A 17 -1.08 -9.30 33.89
C SER A 17 -1.36 -8.17 32.88
N GLY A 18 -0.33 -7.40 32.57
CA GLY A 18 -0.33 -6.51 31.42
C GLY A 18 -0.45 -7.35 30.16
N CYS A 19 -1.65 -7.42 29.59
CA CYS A 19 -1.85 -7.95 28.24
C CYS A 19 -1.07 -7.06 27.27
N ALA A 20 0.14 -7.47 26.91
CA ALA A 20 0.83 -6.98 25.73
C ALA A 20 -0.05 -7.33 24.53
N THR A 21 -0.75 -6.33 23.99
CA THR A 21 -1.47 -6.43 22.73
C THR A 21 -0.46 -6.80 21.65
N SER A 22 -0.54 -8.05 21.19
CA SER A 22 0.24 -8.52 20.05
C SER A 22 -0.06 -7.62 18.84
N PRO A 23 0.96 -7.26 18.03
CA PRO A 23 0.70 -6.56 16.77
C PRO A 23 -0.27 -7.39 15.93
N ASP A 24 -1.26 -6.69 15.38
CA ASP A 24 -2.31 -7.25 14.54
C ASP A 24 -1.70 -7.94 13.31
N LYS A 25 -1.62 -9.28 13.36
CA LYS A 25 -1.08 -10.13 12.29
C LYS A 25 -1.80 -9.95 10.95
N SER A 26 -2.97 -9.29 10.93
CA SER A 26 -3.71 -9.00 9.69
C SER A 26 -3.08 -7.91 8.81
N LYS A 27 -2.08 -7.17 9.33
CA LYS A 27 -1.35 -6.13 8.58
C LYS A 27 0.10 -6.49 8.23
N GLN A 28 0.60 -7.62 8.74
CA GLN A 28 1.89 -8.14 8.31
C GLN A 28 1.70 -8.90 7.00
N PRO A 29 2.46 -8.56 5.94
CA PRO A 29 2.41 -9.34 4.71
C PRO A 29 2.78 -10.80 5.02
N PRO A 30 2.20 -11.76 4.30
CA PRO A 30 2.47 -13.17 4.51
C PRO A 30 3.99 -13.43 4.42
N SER A 31 4.49 -14.29 5.30
CA SER A 31 5.90 -14.69 5.32
C SER A 31 6.31 -15.24 3.94
N PRO A 32 7.55 -14.98 3.46
CA PRO A 32 8.07 -15.54 2.20
C PRO A 32 7.85 -17.05 2.07
N ALA A 33 7.84 -17.77 3.20
CA ALA A 33 7.56 -19.21 3.27
C ALA A 33 6.13 -19.60 2.85
N SER A 34 5.13 -18.75 3.09
CA SER A 34 3.73 -19.01 2.71
C SER A 34 3.44 -18.78 1.22
N LEU A 35 4.31 -18.06 0.51
CA LEU A 35 4.13 -17.70 -0.89
C LEU A 35 4.77 -18.71 -1.87
N LYS A 36 5.77 -19.47 -1.42
CA LYS A 36 6.56 -20.44 -2.23
C LYS A 36 5.74 -21.61 -2.79
N GLY A 37 4.53 -21.86 -2.30
CA GLY A 37 3.76 -23.08 -2.58
C GLY A 37 2.65 -23.00 -3.63
N GLN A 38 2.28 -21.81 -4.12
CA GLN A 38 1.02 -21.66 -4.89
C GLN A 38 1.18 -21.34 -6.39
N GLU A 39 2.33 -20.87 -6.87
CA GLU A 39 2.41 -20.26 -8.23
C GLU A 39 3.64 -20.65 -9.06
N GLU A 40 4.29 -21.78 -8.78
CA GLU A 40 5.31 -22.30 -9.70
C GLU A 40 4.65 -22.87 -10.97
N GLY A 41 4.58 -22.03 -12.02
CA GLY A 41 4.46 -22.48 -13.41
C GLY A 41 3.25 -21.99 -14.21
N LYS A 42 2.32 -21.23 -13.63
CA LYS A 42 1.24 -20.57 -14.38
C LYS A 42 1.63 -19.14 -14.72
N ASP A 43 1.40 -18.74 -15.96
CA ASP A 43 1.52 -17.34 -16.39
C ASP A 43 0.57 -16.50 -15.52
N PRO A 44 1.06 -15.52 -14.73
CA PRO A 44 0.21 -14.75 -13.84
C PRO A 44 -0.86 -13.95 -14.60
N PHE A 45 -0.61 -13.62 -15.86
CA PHE A 45 -1.55 -12.94 -16.75
C PHE A 45 -2.59 -13.90 -17.34
N SER A 46 -2.43 -15.22 -17.17
CA SER A 46 -3.41 -16.20 -17.63
C SER A 46 -4.74 -16.04 -16.88
N GLY A 47 -5.83 -15.95 -17.66
CA GLY A 47 -7.18 -15.79 -17.13
C GLY A 47 -7.57 -14.35 -16.75
N LEU A 48 -6.73 -13.34 -16.99
CA LEU A 48 -7.11 -11.94 -16.73
C LEU A 48 -8.38 -11.51 -17.47
N ALA A 49 -8.52 -11.89 -18.74
CA ALA A 49 -9.73 -11.66 -19.52
C ALA A 49 -10.96 -12.32 -18.88
N GLU A 50 -10.82 -13.54 -18.35
CA GLU A 50 -11.91 -14.24 -17.66
C GLU A 50 -12.28 -13.57 -16.33
N ARG A 51 -11.30 -13.05 -15.58
CA ARG A 51 -11.57 -12.27 -14.35
C ARG A 51 -12.38 -11.01 -14.66
N TYR A 52 -12.01 -10.27 -15.70
CA TYR A 52 -12.77 -9.09 -16.14
C TYR A 52 -14.15 -9.46 -16.67
N ARG A 53 -14.31 -10.60 -17.35
CA ARG A 53 -15.62 -11.14 -17.75
C ARG A 53 -16.53 -11.39 -16.54
N LEU A 54 -16.01 -12.02 -15.50
CA LEU A 54 -16.74 -12.26 -14.25
C LEU A 54 -17.11 -10.95 -13.55
N LYS A 55 -16.19 -10.00 -13.46
CA LYS A 55 -16.46 -8.66 -12.91
C LYS A 55 -17.53 -7.92 -13.72
N ALA A 56 -17.48 -8.00 -15.04
CA ALA A 56 -18.45 -7.36 -15.91
C ALA A 56 -19.86 -7.90 -15.64
N ARG A 57 -20.02 -9.23 -15.59
CA ARG A 57 -21.28 -9.90 -15.24
C ARG A 57 -21.76 -9.56 -13.82
N GLU A 58 -20.85 -9.44 -12.86
CA GLU A 58 -21.19 -9.02 -11.50
C GLU A 58 -21.73 -7.58 -11.48
N HIS A 59 -21.08 -6.65 -12.20
CA HIS A 59 -21.55 -5.28 -12.32
C HIS A 59 -22.89 -5.17 -13.07
N GLU A 60 -23.11 -5.97 -14.12
CA GLU A 60 -24.42 -6.07 -14.77
C GLU A 60 -25.50 -6.51 -13.79
N LYS A 61 -25.24 -7.55 -12.98
CA LYS A 61 -26.18 -8.03 -11.96
C LYS A 61 -26.49 -6.97 -10.91
N LYS A 62 -25.51 -6.13 -10.56
CA LYS A 62 -25.67 -4.99 -9.63
C LYS A 62 -26.34 -3.77 -10.28
N GLY A 63 -26.49 -3.75 -11.60
CA GLY A 63 -27.00 -2.59 -12.35
C GLY A 63 -25.97 -1.46 -12.51
N ASP A 64 -24.70 -1.70 -12.21
CA ASP A 64 -23.61 -0.73 -12.39
C ASP A 64 -23.11 -0.76 -13.84
N LEU A 65 -23.94 -0.22 -14.74
CA LEU A 65 -23.71 -0.29 -16.19
C LEU A 65 -22.36 0.32 -16.63
N PRO A 66 -21.89 1.47 -16.09
CA PRO A 66 -20.59 2.01 -16.47
C PRO A 66 -19.42 1.09 -16.11
N LYS A 67 -19.44 0.49 -14.91
CA LYS A 67 -18.38 -0.46 -14.52
C LYS A 67 -18.45 -1.77 -15.29
N ALA A 68 -19.66 -2.24 -15.61
CA ALA A 68 -19.86 -3.39 -16.48
C ALA A 68 -19.28 -3.14 -17.88
N LEU A 69 -19.61 -2.00 -18.50
CA LEU A 69 -19.11 -1.62 -19.82
C LEU A 69 -17.59 -1.58 -19.83
N ARG A 70 -16.99 -0.91 -18.85
CA ARG A 70 -15.54 -0.80 -18.73
C ARG A 70 -14.88 -2.18 -18.62
N ALA A 71 -15.43 -3.08 -17.80
CA ALA A 71 -14.89 -4.43 -17.67
C ALA A 71 -15.01 -5.23 -18.98
N TRP A 72 -16.10 -5.11 -19.73
CA TRP A 72 -16.23 -5.71 -21.06
C TRP A 72 -15.25 -5.13 -22.09
N GLU A 73 -14.99 -3.82 -22.04
CA GLU A 73 -13.99 -3.19 -22.90
C GLU A 73 -12.58 -3.70 -22.60
N VAL A 74 -12.29 -4.04 -21.34
CA VAL A 74 -11.05 -4.76 -21.00
C VAL A 74 -11.03 -6.12 -21.69
N VAL A 75 -12.07 -6.95 -21.52
CA VAL A 75 -12.15 -8.28 -22.17
C VAL A 75 -11.93 -8.16 -23.68
N LYS A 76 -12.64 -7.25 -24.35
CA LYS A 76 -12.55 -7.01 -25.80
C LYS A 76 -11.15 -6.59 -26.25
N ASN A 77 -10.46 -5.76 -25.46
CA ASN A 77 -9.10 -5.33 -25.78
C ASN A 77 -8.05 -6.44 -25.61
N PHE A 78 -8.34 -7.44 -24.78
CA PHE A 78 -7.49 -8.61 -24.58
C PHE A 78 -7.77 -9.73 -25.55
N LEU A 79 -9.05 -9.94 -25.88
CA LEU A 79 -9.56 -10.96 -26.78
C LEU A 79 -10.35 -10.27 -27.91
N PRO A 80 -9.68 -9.64 -28.89
CA PRO A 80 -10.36 -9.11 -30.06
C PRO A 80 -11.12 -10.24 -30.78
N GLY A 81 -12.41 -10.04 -31.09
CA GLY A 81 -13.27 -11.09 -31.65
C GLY A 81 -14.00 -11.95 -30.61
N ASP A 82 -13.88 -11.65 -29.31
CA ASP A 82 -14.73 -12.29 -28.30
C ASP A 82 -16.19 -11.84 -28.47
N ALA A 83 -17.03 -12.75 -28.98
CA ALA A 83 -18.40 -12.45 -29.37
C ALA A 83 -19.25 -11.90 -28.21
N GLU A 84 -19.08 -12.44 -27.00
CA GLU A 84 -19.80 -11.97 -25.82
C GLU A 84 -19.37 -10.54 -25.45
N ALA A 85 -18.07 -10.27 -25.37
CA ALA A 85 -17.58 -8.93 -25.05
C ALA A 85 -17.99 -7.89 -26.11
N GLU A 86 -18.00 -8.25 -27.39
CA GLU A 86 -18.46 -7.37 -28.48
C GLU A 86 -19.95 -7.04 -28.35
N GLU A 87 -20.79 -8.07 -28.20
CA GLU A 87 -22.24 -7.91 -28.03
C GLU A 87 -22.56 -7.05 -26.80
N LYS A 88 -21.98 -7.40 -25.65
CA LYS A 88 -22.22 -6.70 -24.38
C LYS A 88 -21.76 -5.24 -24.42
N THR A 89 -20.60 -4.97 -25.03
CA THR A 89 -20.11 -3.60 -25.21
C THR A 89 -21.10 -2.76 -26.03
N VAL A 90 -21.61 -3.30 -27.15
CA VAL A 90 -22.59 -2.61 -28.00
C VAL A 90 -23.90 -2.38 -27.25
N GLN A 91 -24.39 -3.40 -26.54
CA GLN A 91 -25.61 -3.32 -25.75
C GLN A 91 -25.53 -2.24 -24.67
N LEU A 92 -24.45 -2.26 -23.86
CA LEU A 92 -24.27 -1.33 -22.75
C LEU A 92 -24.04 0.11 -23.24
N LYS A 93 -23.29 0.31 -24.33
CA LYS A 93 -23.14 1.65 -24.94
C LYS A 93 -24.45 2.25 -25.43
N LYS A 94 -25.42 1.41 -25.83
CA LYS A 94 -26.78 1.85 -26.17
C LYS A 94 -27.63 2.10 -24.93
N GLN A 95 -27.51 1.26 -23.90
CA GLN A 95 -28.35 1.31 -22.70
C GLN A 95 -27.98 2.46 -21.76
N ILE A 96 -26.68 2.75 -21.58
CA ILE A 96 -26.19 3.73 -20.61
C ILE A 96 -26.74 5.15 -20.88
N PRO A 97 -26.69 5.70 -22.12
CA PRO A 97 -27.25 7.01 -22.39
C PRO A 97 -28.77 7.06 -22.16
N ALA A 98 -29.51 6.03 -22.57
CA ALA A 98 -30.96 5.96 -22.36
C ALA A 98 -31.32 5.91 -20.87
N ALA A 99 -30.54 5.19 -20.07
CA ALA A 99 -30.70 5.16 -18.61
C ALA A 99 -30.37 6.52 -17.97
N ALA A 100 -29.33 7.22 -18.46
CA ALA A 100 -29.00 8.57 -18.01
C ALA A 100 -30.16 9.55 -18.28
N ASP A 101 -30.72 9.52 -19.49
CA ASP A 101 -31.87 10.35 -19.87
C ASP A 101 -33.12 10.03 -19.03
N GLN A 102 -33.31 8.76 -18.65
CA GLN A 102 -34.40 8.35 -17.77
C GLN A 102 -34.23 8.92 -16.36
N HIS A 103 -33.02 8.85 -15.80
CA HIS A 103 -32.70 9.49 -14.51
C HIS A 103 -32.90 11.00 -14.58
N PHE A 104 -32.46 11.65 -15.66
CA PHE A 104 -32.68 13.08 -15.86
C PHE A 104 -34.18 13.44 -15.85
N LYS A 105 -35.02 12.69 -16.59
CA LYS A 105 -36.48 12.89 -16.62
C LYS A 105 -37.12 12.70 -15.23
N LYS A 106 -36.66 11.71 -14.45
CA LYS A 106 -37.12 11.53 -13.05
C LYS A 106 -36.72 12.72 -12.19
N GLY A 107 -35.50 13.23 -12.34
CA GLY A 107 -35.05 14.45 -11.68
C GLY A 107 -35.96 15.64 -11.97
N GLN A 108 -36.34 15.84 -13.24
CA GLN A 108 -37.29 16.87 -13.65
C GLN A 108 -38.69 16.66 -13.05
N ALA A 109 -39.15 15.42 -12.88
CA ALA A 109 -40.43 15.12 -12.25
C ALA A 109 -40.41 15.46 -10.74
N PHE A 110 -39.36 15.05 -10.02
CA PHE A 110 -39.18 15.41 -8.61
C PHE A 110 -39.07 16.92 -8.40
N LEU A 111 -38.48 17.63 -9.36
CA LEU A 111 -38.46 19.08 -9.35
C LEU A 111 -39.83 19.72 -9.42
N LYS A 112 -40.67 19.25 -10.34
CA LYS A 112 -42.06 19.71 -10.45
C LYS A 112 -42.84 19.43 -9.17
N ALA A 113 -42.49 18.37 -8.45
CA ALA A 113 -43.03 18.00 -7.15
C ALA A 113 -42.34 18.70 -5.95
N ASN A 114 -41.51 19.73 -6.18
CA ASN A 114 -40.76 20.48 -5.16
C ASN A 114 -39.84 19.63 -4.26
N SER A 115 -39.48 18.43 -4.72
CA SER A 115 -38.67 17.44 -3.98
C SER A 115 -37.20 17.54 -4.39
N HIS A 116 -36.54 18.63 -3.98
CA HIS A 116 -35.19 19.00 -4.44
C HIS A 116 -34.11 17.96 -4.15
N GLY A 117 -34.14 17.29 -2.99
CA GLY A 117 -33.15 16.25 -2.65
C GLY A 117 -33.25 15.01 -3.54
N LEU A 118 -34.47 14.56 -3.84
CA LEU A 118 -34.71 13.44 -4.75
C LEU A 118 -34.35 13.82 -6.19
N ALA A 119 -34.68 15.04 -6.62
CA ALA A 119 -34.25 15.55 -7.91
C ALA A 119 -32.72 15.54 -8.05
N ARG A 120 -32.00 16.07 -7.05
CA ARG A 120 -30.53 16.07 -7.01
C ARG A 120 -29.96 14.66 -7.14
N LYS A 121 -30.49 13.70 -6.38
CA LYS A 121 -30.06 12.30 -6.47
C LYS A 121 -30.18 11.77 -7.89
N GLU A 122 -31.33 11.98 -8.54
CA GLU A 122 -31.56 11.52 -9.90
C GLU A 122 -30.64 12.20 -10.93
N PHE A 123 -30.36 13.51 -10.81
CA PHE A 123 -29.42 14.18 -11.70
C PHE A 123 -27.98 13.71 -11.51
N LEU A 124 -27.55 13.43 -10.28
CA LEU A 124 -26.24 12.83 -10.01
C LEU A 124 -26.14 11.41 -10.59
N SER A 125 -27.22 10.62 -10.52
CA SER A 125 -27.29 9.31 -11.19
C SER A 125 -27.19 9.44 -12.72
N ALA A 126 -27.83 10.45 -13.31
CA ALA A 126 -27.70 10.73 -14.74
C ALA A 126 -26.25 11.06 -15.11
N LEU A 127 -25.54 11.83 -14.29
CA LEU A 127 -24.13 12.16 -14.50
C LEU A 127 -23.18 10.99 -14.25
N TYR A 128 -23.49 10.11 -13.30
CA TYR A 128 -22.72 8.89 -13.11
C TYR A 128 -22.73 8.01 -14.36
N LEU A 129 -23.88 7.92 -15.03
CA LEU A 129 -24.04 7.17 -16.29
C LEU A 129 -23.47 7.92 -17.49
N LYS A 130 -23.65 9.24 -17.54
CA LYS A 130 -23.24 10.12 -18.63
C LYS A 130 -22.60 11.40 -18.06
N PRO A 131 -21.28 11.42 -17.83
CA PRO A 131 -20.60 12.54 -17.15
C PRO A 131 -20.73 13.89 -17.87
N ASP A 132 -20.95 13.88 -19.18
CA ASP A 132 -21.10 15.07 -20.03
C ASP A 132 -22.57 15.47 -20.28
N HIS A 133 -23.53 14.94 -19.51
CA HIS A 133 -24.95 15.27 -19.67
C HIS A 133 -25.22 16.74 -19.34
N ALA A 134 -25.27 17.57 -20.38
CA ALA A 134 -25.30 19.03 -20.31
C ALA A 134 -26.45 19.59 -19.45
N GLU A 135 -27.63 19.00 -19.54
CA GLU A 135 -28.83 19.46 -18.85
C GLU A 135 -28.83 19.09 -17.36
N ALA A 136 -28.37 17.88 -17.01
CA ALA A 136 -28.20 17.47 -15.61
C ALA A 136 -27.14 18.34 -14.92
N ILE A 137 -26.04 18.62 -15.63
CA ILE A 137 -25.04 19.62 -15.29
C ILE A 137 -25.72 20.97 -15.00
N GLN A 138 -26.39 21.55 -16.00
CA GLN A 138 -26.97 22.88 -15.90
C GLN A 138 -27.91 23.01 -14.69
N TYR A 139 -28.73 21.99 -14.43
CA TYR A 139 -29.59 21.96 -13.26
C TYR A 139 -28.81 22.08 -11.95
N LEU A 140 -27.79 21.23 -11.75
CA LEU A 140 -26.98 21.23 -10.53
C LEU A 140 -26.24 22.56 -10.34
N LYS A 141 -25.80 23.20 -11.44
CA LYS A 141 -25.18 24.53 -11.42
C LYS A 141 -26.10 25.62 -10.90
N GLN A 142 -27.34 25.66 -11.38
CA GLN A 142 -28.27 26.76 -11.11
C GLN A 142 -28.99 26.61 -9.76
N ARG A 143 -29.20 25.38 -9.29
CA ARG A 143 -30.08 25.10 -8.14
C ARG A 143 -29.34 24.59 -6.90
N MET A 144 -28.04 24.33 -6.99
CA MET A 144 -27.21 23.94 -5.84
C MET A 144 -26.15 24.97 -5.46
N ALA A 145 -26.24 26.22 -5.93
CA ALA A 145 -25.32 27.28 -5.50
C ALA A 145 -25.48 27.70 -4.02
N GLY A 146 -26.27 26.96 -3.21
CA GLY A 146 -26.49 27.19 -1.78
C GLY A 146 -26.08 25.99 -0.90
N ASP A 147 -25.29 26.30 0.12
CA ASP A 147 -25.00 25.66 1.43
C ASP A 147 -24.64 24.16 1.61
N ASP A 148 -24.60 23.31 0.58
CA ASP A 148 -24.30 21.87 0.74
C ASP A 148 -22.94 21.39 0.11
N PHE A 149 -21.85 22.10 0.38
CA PHE A 149 -20.51 21.76 -0.13
C PHE A 149 -19.48 21.49 0.98
N ILE A 150 -18.62 20.50 0.76
CA ILE A 150 -17.34 20.38 1.46
C ILE A 150 -16.30 21.14 0.63
N THR A 151 -15.43 21.88 1.33
CA THR A 151 -14.26 22.51 0.73
C THR A 151 -13.02 21.69 1.07
N TYR A 152 -12.16 21.44 0.08
CA TYR A 152 -10.89 20.75 0.25
C TYR A 152 -9.73 21.59 -0.25
N GLU A 153 -8.74 21.79 0.60
CA GLU A 153 -7.50 22.46 0.24
C GLU A 153 -6.54 21.48 -0.44
N VAL A 154 -6.20 21.76 -1.69
CA VAL A 154 -5.30 20.96 -2.51
C VAL A 154 -3.91 20.92 -1.87
N LYS A 155 -3.34 19.72 -1.75
CA LYS A 155 -1.96 19.50 -1.28
C LYS A 155 -1.04 19.24 -2.47
N LYS A 156 0.26 19.49 -2.26
CA LYS A 156 1.29 19.22 -3.28
C LYS A 156 1.23 17.74 -3.70
N GLY A 157 1.05 17.48 -5.00
CA GLY A 157 0.96 16.13 -5.57
C GLY A 157 -0.45 15.53 -5.59
N ASP A 158 -1.48 16.26 -5.16
CA ASP A 158 -2.86 15.79 -5.33
C ASP A 158 -3.28 15.75 -6.81
N THR A 159 -4.15 14.80 -7.13
CA THR A 159 -4.86 14.72 -8.41
C THR A 159 -6.36 14.70 -8.16
N ILE A 160 -7.17 15.17 -9.12
CA ILE A 160 -8.64 15.18 -9.00
C ILE A 160 -9.16 13.78 -8.67
N LYS A 161 -8.65 12.75 -9.36
CA LYS A 161 -8.94 11.33 -9.10
C LYS A 161 -8.51 10.86 -7.71
N GLY A 162 -7.35 11.31 -7.23
CA GLY A 162 -6.88 11.04 -5.87
C GLY A 162 -7.77 11.67 -4.80
N VAL A 163 -8.24 12.90 -5.01
CA VAL A 163 -9.18 13.57 -4.10
C VAL A 163 -10.55 12.87 -4.12
N ALA A 164 -11.05 12.46 -5.29
CA ALA A 164 -12.30 11.72 -5.40
C ALA A 164 -12.28 10.39 -4.64
N ARG A 165 -11.16 9.65 -4.74
CA ARG A 165 -10.93 8.44 -3.95
C ARG A 165 -10.97 8.72 -2.44
N LYS A 166 -10.36 9.83 -1.98
CA LYS A 166 -10.31 10.20 -0.55
C LYS A 166 -11.67 10.61 0.00
N ILE A 167 -12.46 11.36 -0.78
CA ILE A 167 -13.68 12.03 -0.30
C ILE A 167 -14.93 11.19 -0.55
N TYR A 168 -14.98 10.49 -1.67
CA TYR A 168 -16.17 9.72 -2.07
C TYR A 168 -15.96 8.21 -2.06
N GLU A 169 -14.79 7.75 -1.60
CA GLU A 169 -14.36 6.34 -1.65
C GLU A 169 -14.45 5.73 -3.06
N ASP A 170 -14.46 6.58 -4.08
CA ASP A 170 -14.67 6.19 -5.46
C ASP A 170 -13.91 7.14 -6.39
N PRO A 171 -12.79 6.69 -6.98
CA PRO A 171 -12.02 7.51 -7.92
C PRO A 171 -12.81 7.87 -9.17
N GLN A 172 -13.90 7.15 -9.51
CA GLN A 172 -14.74 7.45 -10.68
C GLN A 172 -15.70 8.63 -10.45
N LYS A 173 -15.66 9.25 -9.27
CA LYS A 173 -16.42 10.47 -8.95
C LYS A 173 -15.59 11.74 -9.09
N ASP A 174 -14.41 11.64 -9.68
CA ASP A 174 -13.55 12.75 -10.06
C ASP A 174 -14.24 13.77 -10.96
N PHE A 175 -15.13 13.32 -11.84
CA PHE A 175 -15.98 14.21 -12.64
C PHE A 175 -16.78 15.19 -11.79
N LEU A 176 -17.23 14.83 -10.58
CA LEU A 176 -17.95 15.75 -9.70
C LEU A 176 -17.01 16.87 -9.23
N ILE A 177 -15.80 16.52 -8.80
CA ILE A 177 -14.81 17.50 -8.35
C ILE A 177 -14.42 18.43 -9.49
N ALA A 178 -14.11 17.86 -10.66
CA ALA A 178 -13.77 18.64 -11.84
C ALA A 178 -14.90 19.62 -12.18
N TYR A 179 -16.13 19.11 -12.20
CA TYR A 179 -17.31 19.86 -12.54
C TYR A 179 -17.61 21.06 -11.63
N PHE A 180 -17.63 20.86 -10.29
CA PHE A 180 -17.96 21.93 -9.33
C PHE A 180 -16.89 23.02 -9.23
N ASN A 181 -15.70 22.78 -9.79
CA ASN A 181 -14.58 23.71 -9.79
C ASN A 181 -14.27 24.26 -11.19
N GLY A 182 -15.07 23.93 -12.21
CA GLY A 182 -14.84 24.39 -13.58
C GLY A 182 -13.58 23.80 -14.22
N LEU A 183 -13.12 22.63 -13.75
CA LEU A 183 -11.94 21.92 -14.22
C LEU A 183 -12.33 20.78 -15.18
N LYS A 184 -11.38 20.34 -16.01
CA LYS A 184 -11.45 19.07 -16.77
C LYS A 184 -10.96 17.90 -15.91
N ALA A 185 -11.32 16.66 -16.28
CA ALA A 185 -11.07 15.43 -15.49
C ALA A 185 -9.60 15.21 -15.07
N ASP A 186 -8.63 15.76 -15.82
CA ASP A 186 -7.19 15.63 -15.54
C ASP A 186 -6.48 16.98 -15.39
N SER A 187 -7.22 18.03 -15.03
CA SER A 187 -6.58 19.34 -14.83
C SER A 187 -5.58 19.25 -13.68
N PRO A 188 -4.35 19.76 -13.85
CA PRO A 188 -3.41 19.84 -12.75
C PRO A 188 -4.01 20.74 -11.66
N ILE A 189 -3.88 20.30 -10.42
CA ILE A 189 -4.32 21.03 -9.23
C ILE A 189 -3.10 21.26 -8.34
N GLU A 190 -2.87 22.51 -7.96
CA GLU A 190 -1.77 22.88 -7.07
C GLU A 190 -2.28 23.75 -5.90
N PRO A 191 -1.65 23.67 -4.72
CA PRO A 191 -1.94 24.59 -3.62
C PRO A 191 -1.74 26.06 -4.04
N PRO A 192 -2.55 27.01 -3.55
CA PRO A 192 -3.55 26.91 -2.48
C PRO A 192 -4.99 26.71 -2.98
N LEU A 193 -5.19 26.02 -4.10
CA LEU A 193 -6.53 25.84 -4.69
C LEU A 193 -7.51 25.18 -3.70
N LEU A 194 -8.70 25.78 -3.57
CA LEU A 194 -9.81 25.23 -2.79
C LEU A 194 -10.83 24.58 -3.72
N LEU A 195 -11.00 23.27 -3.58
CA LEU A 195 -11.99 22.50 -4.33
C LEU A 195 -13.32 22.48 -3.59
N ARG A 196 -14.39 22.88 -4.28
CA ARG A 196 -15.78 22.74 -3.85
C ARG A 196 -16.33 21.39 -4.30
N MET A 197 -16.90 20.64 -3.38
CA MET A 197 -17.33 19.27 -3.62
C MET A 197 -18.72 19.02 -3.03
N PRO A 198 -19.67 18.45 -3.78
CA PRO A 198 -21.00 18.15 -3.27
C PRO A 198 -20.93 17.03 -2.22
N ILE A 199 -21.70 17.15 -1.15
CA ILE A 199 -21.94 16.06 -0.21
C ILE A 199 -22.87 15.02 -0.90
N LEU A 200 -22.47 13.75 -0.94
CA LEU A 200 -23.23 12.65 -1.56
C LEU A 200 -23.99 11.81 -0.53
N SER A 201 -23.47 11.72 0.69
CA SER A 201 -24.09 11.18 1.91
C SER A 201 -23.33 11.76 3.11
N LEU A 202 -23.96 11.84 4.30
CA LEU A 202 -23.32 12.33 5.52
C LEU A 202 -22.81 11.16 6.38
N PRO A 203 -21.49 11.03 6.59
CA PRO A 203 -20.97 10.31 7.75
C PRO A 203 -19.93 11.10 8.59
N ALA A 204 -19.89 10.74 9.87
CA ALA A 204 -19.23 11.42 10.97
C ALA A 204 -17.69 11.42 10.93
N ALA A 205 -17.11 12.53 11.40
CA ALA A 205 -15.70 12.84 11.39
C ALA A 205 -14.80 11.89 12.20
N ALA A 206 -13.71 11.41 11.59
CA ALA A 206 -12.61 10.73 12.26
C ALA A 206 -11.42 11.68 12.49
N LYS A 207 -11.09 11.93 13.76
CA LYS A 207 -9.84 12.61 14.19
C LYS A 207 -8.71 11.57 14.28
N ARG A 208 -7.51 11.93 13.78
CA ARG A 208 -6.26 11.17 14.02
C ARG A 208 -5.49 11.76 15.22
N PRO A 209 -4.83 10.94 16.05
CA PRO A 209 -3.86 11.39 17.05
C PRO A 209 -2.43 11.53 16.48
N SER A 210 -1.67 12.45 17.08
CA SER A 210 -0.26 12.75 16.84
C SER A 210 0.69 11.76 17.55
N ALA A 211 1.86 11.51 16.95
CA ALA A 211 2.96 10.74 17.54
C ALA A 211 3.92 11.66 18.34
N PRO A 212 4.56 11.18 19.41
CA PRO A 212 5.56 11.92 20.16
C PRO A 212 6.97 11.77 19.57
N ALA A 213 7.79 12.80 19.75
CA ALA A 213 9.18 12.90 19.32
C ALA A 213 10.12 12.02 20.18
N LYS A 214 11.19 11.50 19.56
CA LYS A 214 12.37 10.96 20.24
C LYS A 214 13.35 12.09 20.58
N PRO A 215 14.01 12.08 21.75
CA PRO A 215 15.11 12.99 22.04
C PRO A 215 16.42 12.50 21.39
N THR A 216 17.19 13.46 20.91
CA THR A 216 18.59 13.32 20.43
C THR A 216 19.56 13.20 21.61
N PRO A 217 20.70 12.48 21.48
CA PRO A 217 21.73 12.49 22.50
C PRO A 217 22.68 13.70 22.36
N ASP A 218 23.05 14.26 23.51
CA ASP A 218 24.01 15.35 23.70
C ASP A 218 25.46 14.91 23.40
N PRO A 219 26.29 15.73 22.72
CA PRO A 219 27.69 15.46 22.45
C PRO A 219 28.57 16.09 23.52
N LYS A 220 28.96 15.33 24.56
CA LYS A 220 30.19 15.52 25.36
C LYS A 220 30.20 14.58 26.58
N ALA A 221 30.96 13.49 26.47
CA ALA A 221 31.56 12.81 27.61
C ALA A 221 32.87 12.17 27.15
N GLU A 222 33.92 13.00 27.04
CA GLU A 222 35.31 12.53 26.96
C GLU A 222 35.68 11.85 28.27
N THR A 223 35.35 10.57 28.38
CA THR A 223 36.15 9.64 29.19
C THR A 223 37.09 8.99 28.21
N ALA A 224 38.40 9.08 28.42
CA ALA A 224 39.39 8.42 27.57
C ALA A 224 38.97 6.95 27.38
N LEU A 225 38.49 6.60 26.19
CA LEU A 225 38.00 5.26 25.90
C LEU A 225 39.16 4.29 26.13
N ASN A 226 39.02 3.42 27.12
CA ASN A 226 39.97 2.35 27.31
C ASN A 226 39.72 1.28 26.24
N ILE A 227 40.43 1.39 25.11
CA ILE A 227 40.27 0.52 23.94
C ILE A 227 40.32 -0.96 24.33
N GLN A 228 41.24 -1.33 25.24
CA GLN A 228 41.37 -2.71 25.70
C GLN A 228 40.13 -3.17 26.49
N GLU A 229 39.64 -2.35 27.42
CA GLU A 229 38.47 -2.69 28.23
C GLU A 229 37.18 -2.78 27.39
N THR A 230 37.00 -1.86 26.44
CA THR A 230 35.86 -1.87 25.51
C THR A 230 35.91 -3.10 24.61
N LEU A 231 37.09 -3.49 24.14
CA LEU A 231 37.28 -4.69 23.34
C LEU A 231 36.93 -5.96 24.13
N GLU A 232 37.35 -6.07 25.40
CA GLU A 232 36.97 -7.19 26.26
C GLU A 232 35.46 -7.26 26.50
N LYS A 233 34.80 -6.11 26.75
CA LYS A 233 33.32 -6.06 26.84
C LYS A 233 32.66 -6.54 25.55
N GLY A 234 33.24 -6.20 24.40
CA GLY A 234 32.79 -6.69 23.09
C GLY A 234 32.90 -8.21 22.95
N LYS A 235 34.00 -8.81 23.43
CA LYS A 235 34.21 -10.27 23.45
C LYS A 235 33.23 -10.97 24.39
N GLU A 236 32.99 -10.40 25.56
CA GLU A 236 32.01 -10.94 26.51
C GLU A 236 30.59 -10.90 25.93
N ALA A 237 30.20 -9.80 25.29
CA ALA A 237 28.92 -9.69 24.62
C ALA A 237 28.77 -10.72 23.49
N TYR A 238 29.83 -10.95 22.71
CA TYR A 238 29.88 -12.00 21.69
C TYR A 238 29.66 -13.39 22.31
N GLY A 239 30.34 -13.69 23.42
CA GLY A 239 30.19 -14.96 24.13
C GLY A 239 28.80 -15.19 24.72
N ARG A 240 28.04 -14.12 24.97
CA ARG A 240 26.62 -14.16 25.36
C ARG A 240 25.65 -14.23 24.17
N GLU A 241 26.17 -14.40 22.94
CA GLU A 241 25.41 -14.33 21.69
C GLU A 241 24.71 -12.98 21.46
N ASN A 242 25.11 -11.94 22.20
CA ASN A 242 24.63 -10.57 21.99
C ASN A 242 25.48 -9.89 20.91
N TYR A 243 25.37 -10.38 19.69
CA TYR A 243 26.22 -9.96 18.58
C TYR A 243 26.00 -8.49 18.19
N GLN A 244 24.81 -7.94 18.42
CA GLN A 244 24.54 -6.51 18.19
C GLN A 244 25.33 -5.62 19.17
N GLU A 245 25.32 -5.96 20.47
CA GLU A 245 26.13 -5.25 21.47
C GLU A 245 27.63 -5.42 21.18
N SER A 246 28.05 -6.64 20.84
CA SER A 246 29.44 -6.90 20.46
C SER A 246 29.89 -6.06 19.27
N ALA A 247 29.09 -6.01 18.20
CA ALA A 247 29.38 -5.20 17.02
C ALA A 247 29.50 -3.71 17.39
N ALA A 248 28.54 -3.15 18.13
CA ALA A 248 28.56 -1.73 18.52
C ALA A 248 29.79 -1.33 19.35
N LEU A 249 30.16 -2.17 20.35
CA LEU A 249 31.37 -1.95 21.15
C LEU A 249 32.64 -2.02 20.29
N THR A 250 32.64 -2.92 19.30
CA THR A 250 33.79 -3.12 18.42
C THR A 250 33.90 -2.06 17.31
N GLU A 251 32.78 -1.54 16.80
CA GLU A 251 32.75 -0.35 15.94
C GLU A 251 33.36 0.84 16.69
N THR A 252 33.03 1.00 17.98
CA THR A 252 33.64 2.03 18.83
C THR A 252 35.15 1.82 18.92
N VAL A 253 35.65 0.60 19.14
CA VAL A 253 37.10 0.33 19.14
C VAL A 253 37.77 0.74 17.82
N LEU A 254 37.15 0.41 16.68
CA LEU A 254 37.70 0.68 15.35
C LEU A 254 37.57 2.14 14.92
N GLU A 255 36.69 2.92 15.53
CA GLU A 255 36.62 4.37 15.34
C GLU A 255 37.88 5.07 15.89
N TYR A 256 38.40 4.62 17.03
CA TYR A 256 39.60 5.18 17.68
C TYR A 256 40.90 4.50 17.23
N ASP A 257 40.88 3.19 16.95
CA ASP A 257 42.00 2.44 16.41
C ASP A 257 41.59 1.59 15.19
N PRO A 258 41.53 2.20 13.98
CA PRO A 258 41.13 1.50 12.75
C PRO A 258 42.06 0.34 12.34
N ALA A 259 43.28 0.31 12.88
CA ALA A 259 44.29 -0.71 12.61
C ALA A 259 44.21 -1.90 13.57
N ASN A 260 43.30 -1.86 14.56
CA ASN A 260 43.10 -2.93 15.52
C ASN A 260 42.64 -4.22 14.84
N ARG A 261 43.54 -5.18 14.70
CA ARG A 261 43.25 -6.46 14.03
C ARG A 261 42.25 -7.31 14.79
N GLU A 262 42.32 -7.31 16.12
CA GLU A 262 41.43 -8.09 16.96
C GLU A 262 40.01 -7.51 16.95
N GLY A 263 39.90 -6.18 17.02
CA GLY A 263 38.64 -5.47 16.82
C GLY A 263 38.03 -5.77 15.44
N ARG A 264 38.84 -5.74 14.37
CA ARG A 264 38.34 -6.08 13.03
C ARG A 264 37.83 -7.52 12.93
N GLU A 265 38.56 -8.47 13.49
CA GLU A 265 38.15 -9.88 13.52
C GLU A 265 36.85 -10.07 14.31
N LEU A 266 36.75 -9.45 15.50
CA LEU A 266 35.55 -9.52 16.32
C LEU A 266 34.35 -8.85 15.64
N LEU A 267 34.54 -7.70 14.98
CA LEU A 267 33.46 -7.02 14.24
C LEU A 267 32.92 -7.90 13.10
N ASN A 268 33.82 -8.50 12.32
CA ASN A 268 33.47 -9.44 11.26
C ASN A 268 32.72 -10.65 11.81
N ALA A 269 33.20 -11.23 12.92
CA ALA A 269 32.56 -12.36 13.58
C ALA A 269 31.14 -11.99 14.07
N SER A 270 30.99 -10.84 14.70
CA SER A 270 29.71 -10.35 15.24
C SER A 270 28.68 -10.11 14.15
N TYR A 271 29.02 -9.36 13.11
CA TYR A 271 28.09 -9.14 11.99
C TYR A 271 27.80 -10.41 11.19
N TYR A 272 28.77 -11.31 11.05
CA TYR A 272 28.54 -12.60 10.42
C TYR A 272 27.49 -13.42 11.20
N GLN A 273 27.62 -13.53 12.52
CA GLN A 273 26.64 -14.27 13.33
C GLN A 273 25.27 -13.59 13.37
N LEU A 274 25.24 -12.26 13.48
CA LEU A 274 24.00 -11.49 13.44
C LEU A 274 23.25 -11.71 12.12
N GLY A 275 23.96 -11.66 10.98
CA GLY A 275 23.37 -11.95 9.67
C GLY A 275 22.85 -13.40 9.58
N ARG A 276 23.58 -14.37 10.16
CA ARG A 276 23.14 -15.77 10.21
C ARG A 276 21.86 -15.97 11.03
N GLN A 277 21.69 -15.25 12.13
CA GLN A 277 20.44 -15.28 12.91
C GLN A 277 19.29 -14.69 12.10
N PHE A 278 19.46 -13.54 11.48
CA PHE A 278 18.42 -12.96 10.62
C PHE A 278 18.08 -13.87 9.43
N GLU A 279 19.06 -14.55 8.84
CA GLU A 279 18.82 -15.55 7.79
C GLU A 279 17.98 -16.73 8.31
N GLN A 280 18.24 -17.23 9.52
CA GLN A 280 17.43 -18.27 10.17
C GLN A 280 16.00 -17.81 10.45
N GLU A 281 15.82 -16.56 10.84
CA GLU A 281 14.53 -15.92 11.04
C GLU A 281 13.82 -15.58 9.71
N LYS A 282 14.50 -15.77 8.57
CA LYS A 282 14.08 -15.36 7.22
C LYS A 282 13.87 -13.86 7.09
N ASN A 283 14.52 -13.09 7.96
CA ASN A 283 14.56 -11.64 7.89
C ASN A 283 15.70 -11.18 6.98
N TYR A 284 15.55 -11.45 5.69
CA TYR A 284 16.61 -11.26 4.69
C TYR A 284 17.12 -9.82 4.54
N PRO A 285 16.31 -8.74 4.70
CA PRO A 285 16.83 -7.37 4.62
C PRO A 285 17.88 -7.09 5.69
N GLU A 286 17.58 -7.41 6.94
CA GLU A 286 18.48 -7.23 8.08
C GLU A 286 19.69 -8.18 8.00
N ALA A 287 19.51 -9.38 7.45
CA ALA A 287 20.62 -10.29 7.15
C ALA A 287 21.60 -9.68 6.13
N ILE A 288 21.08 -9.10 5.03
CA ILE A 288 21.88 -8.43 4.00
C ILE A 288 22.65 -7.25 4.60
N GLU A 289 21.99 -6.39 5.39
CA GLU A 289 22.65 -5.26 6.04
C GLU A 289 23.81 -5.71 6.94
N ALA A 290 23.59 -6.75 7.76
CA ALA A 290 24.64 -7.31 8.61
C ALA A 290 25.79 -7.90 7.78
N PHE A 291 25.51 -8.71 6.76
CA PHE A 291 26.53 -9.32 5.91
C PHE A 291 27.33 -8.28 5.09
N GLN A 292 26.73 -7.14 4.71
CA GLN A 292 27.44 -6.06 4.03
C GLN A 292 28.47 -5.34 4.91
N ARG A 293 28.34 -5.44 6.24
CA ARG A 293 29.30 -4.90 7.21
C ARG A 293 30.50 -5.82 7.45
N VAL A 294 30.46 -7.03 6.93
CA VAL A 294 31.54 -8.03 7.05
C VAL A 294 32.50 -7.90 5.87
N ASP A 295 33.80 -8.00 6.15
CA ASP A 295 34.84 -8.02 5.11
C ASP A 295 34.57 -9.14 4.09
N SER A 296 34.64 -8.82 2.79
CA SER A 296 34.21 -9.74 1.72
C SER A 296 34.95 -11.08 1.66
N GLY A 297 36.13 -11.21 2.29
CA GLY A 297 36.92 -12.44 2.38
C GLY A 297 36.66 -13.25 3.65
N TYR A 298 35.77 -12.79 4.53
CA TYR A 298 35.48 -13.44 5.80
C TYR A 298 34.57 -14.65 5.60
N LYS A 299 35.12 -15.84 5.84
CA LYS A 299 34.41 -17.12 5.72
C LYS A 299 33.67 -17.21 4.36
N ASP A 300 32.41 -17.63 4.39
CA ASP A 300 31.51 -17.79 3.26
C ASP A 300 30.46 -16.66 3.18
N VAL A 301 30.75 -15.46 3.72
CA VAL A 301 29.79 -14.35 3.75
C VAL A 301 29.21 -14.01 2.38
N ARG A 302 29.99 -14.13 1.30
CA ARG A 302 29.51 -13.90 -0.07
C ARG A 302 28.39 -14.85 -0.47
N ASN A 303 28.44 -16.11 -0.01
CA ASN A 303 27.41 -17.10 -0.29
C ASN A 303 26.13 -16.77 0.48
N HIS A 304 26.25 -16.38 1.75
CA HIS A 304 25.11 -15.95 2.58
C HIS A 304 24.45 -14.67 2.05
N LEU A 305 25.25 -13.69 1.64
CA LEU A 305 24.76 -12.47 1.01
C LEU A 305 24.01 -12.78 -0.28
N ALA A 306 24.58 -13.60 -1.17
CA ALA A 306 23.92 -14.00 -2.42
C ALA A 306 22.62 -14.79 -2.19
N LEU A 307 22.62 -15.70 -1.20
CA LEU A 307 21.42 -16.45 -0.81
C LEU A 307 20.33 -15.53 -0.28
N SER A 308 20.66 -14.63 0.65
CA SER A 308 19.72 -13.70 1.26
C SER A 308 19.14 -12.73 0.21
N GLN A 309 19.98 -12.22 -0.70
CA GLN A 309 19.52 -11.40 -1.83
C GLN A 309 18.55 -12.16 -2.73
N LYS A 310 18.85 -13.42 -3.06
CA LYS A 310 17.99 -14.28 -3.88
C LYS A 310 16.63 -14.52 -3.21
N GLU A 311 16.62 -14.88 -1.93
CA GLU A 311 15.36 -15.13 -1.21
C GLU A 311 14.53 -13.84 -1.01
N LEU A 312 15.17 -12.69 -0.81
CA LEU A 312 14.49 -11.40 -0.78
C LEU A 312 13.93 -11.01 -2.16
N ALA A 313 14.67 -11.27 -3.23
CA ALA A 313 14.21 -11.04 -4.61
C ALA A 313 12.95 -11.85 -4.93
N GLU A 314 12.92 -13.12 -4.53
CA GLU A 314 11.76 -14.01 -4.65
C GLU A 314 10.57 -13.50 -3.81
N ALA A 315 10.81 -13.02 -2.60
CA ALA A 315 9.76 -12.43 -1.76
C ALA A 315 9.12 -11.19 -2.40
N HIS A 316 9.94 -10.30 -2.98
CA HIS A 316 9.45 -9.17 -3.78
C HIS A 316 8.67 -9.66 -5.01
N TYR A 317 9.15 -10.70 -5.68
CA TYR A 317 8.50 -11.22 -6.88
C TYR A 317 7.08 -11.73 -6.59
N LEU A 318 6.94 -12.52 -5.52
CA LEU A 318 5.67 -13.04 -5.05
C LEU A 318 4.73 -11.94 -4.55
N ARG A 319 5.26 -10.86 -3.95
CA ARG A 319 4.45 -9.69 -3.61
C ARG A 319 3.94 -8.97 -4.85
N GLY A 320 4.77 -8.82 -5.88
CA GLY A 320 4.35 -8.25 -7.16
C GLY A 320 3.25 -9.08 -7.83
N LEU A 321 3.32 -10.42 -7.74
CA LEU A 321 2.25 -11.30 -8.18
C LEU A 321 0.94 -11.04 -7.43
N ASN A 322 0.99 -10.91 -6.10
CA ASN A 322 -0.21 -10.57 -5.31
C ASN A 322 -0.80 -9.21 -5.72
N TYR A 323 0.02 -8.16 -5.86
CA TYR A 323 -0.47 -6.87 -6.34
C TYR A 323 -1.08 -6.96 -7.74
N PHE A 324 -0.47 -7.74 -8.62
CA PHE A 324 -1.01 -7.99 -9.95
C PHE A 324 -2.40 -8.66 -9.88
N LEU A 325 -2.56 -9.68 -9.03
CA LEU A 325 -3.85 -10.36 -8.81
C LEU A 325 -4.91 -9.41 -8.24
N GLU A 326 -4.50 -8.42 -7.44
CA GLU A 326 -5.33 -7.34 -6.90
C GLU A 326 -5.58 -6.20 -7.91
N GLU A 327 -5.09 -6.30 -9.15
CA GLU A 327 -5.17 -5.27 -10.20
C GLU A 327 -4.44 -3.96 -9.86
N LYS A 328 -3.52 -4.01 -8.91
CA LYS A 328 -2.60 -2.93 -8.51
C LYS A 328 -1.32 -3.03 -9.33
N LEU A 329 -1.42 -2.70 -10.61
CA LEU A 329 -0.37 -2.97 -11.60
C LEU A 329 0.89 -2.14 -11.37
N GLU A 330 0.74 -0.89 -10.91
CA GLU A 330 1.86 -0.03 -10.58
C GLU A 330 2.65 -0.58 -9.38
N GLU A 331 1.96 -0.99 -8.32
CA GLU A 331 2.57 -1.64 -7.15
C GLU A 331 3.22 -2.98 -7.54
N ALA A 332 2.60 -3.76 -8.43
CA ALA A 332 3.18 -4.99 -8.95
C ALA A 332 4.51 -4.74 -9.69
N ILE A 333 4.55 -3.71 -10.54
CA ILE A 333 5.76 -3.32 -11.27
C ILE A 333 6.86 -2.88 -10.30
N GLN A 334 6.54 -2.08 -9.28
CA GLN A 334 7.52 -1.63 -8.28
C GLN A 334 8.15 -2.81 -7.52
N GLU A 335 7.35 -3.79 -7.14
CA GLU A 335 7.85 -5.00 -6.47
C GLU A 335 8.74 -5.84 -7.41
N TRP A 336 8.36 -6.02 -8.68
CA TRP A 336 9.20 -6.73 -9.65
C TRP A 336 10.48 -5.96 -10.04
N GLU A 337 10.45 -4.63 -10.02
CA GLU A 337 11.66 -3.80 -10.19
C GLU A 337 12.62 -3.98 -8.99
N SER A 338 12.06 -4.11 -7.78
CA SER A 338 12.84 -4.46 -6.58
C SER A 338 13.45 -5.86 -6.70
N THR A 339 12.71 -6.85 -7.24
CA THR A 339 13.25 -8.16 -7.59
C THR A 339 14.46 -8.06 -8.53
N LEU A 340 14.36 -7.28 -9.61
CA LEU A 340 15.46 -7.12 -10.58
C LEU A 340 16.65 -6.33 -10.03
N THR A 341 16.44 -5.50 -9.00
CA THR A 341 17.53 -4.80 -8.31
C THR A 341 18.38 -5.78 -7.51
N LEU A 342 17.75 -6.79 -6.89
CA LEU A 342 18.40 -7.81 -6.08
C LEU A 342 18.92 -8.99 -6.92
N GLU A 343 18.16 -9.42 -7.92
CA GLU A 343 18.50 -10.50 -8.84
C GLU A 343 18.27 -10.05 -10.30
N PRO A 344 19.27 -9.42 -10.95
CA PRO A 344 19.13 -8.91 -12.32
C PRO A 344 18.77 -9.96 -13.37
N GLN A 345 19.05 -11.23 -13.10
CA GLN A 345 18.76 -12.37 -13.97
C GLN A 345 17.50 -13.15 -13.55
N HIS A 346 16.66 -12.58 -12.70
CA HIS A 346 15.44 -13.25 -12.23
C HIS A 346 14.57 -13.70 -13.42
N PRO A 347 14.13 -14.98 -13.47
CA PRO A 347 13.68 -15.62 -14.71
C PRO A 347 12.38 -15.03 -15.30
N LYS A 348 11.51 -14.45 -14.47
CA LYS A 348 10.15 -14.03 -14.86
C LYS A 348 9.91 -12.52 -14.76
N ALA A 349 10.42 -11.88 -13.71
CA ALA A 349 10.18 -10.47 -13.37
C ALA A 349 10.32 -9.49 -14.57
N LYS A 350 11.35 -9.62 -15.41
CA LYS A 350 11.51 -8.73 -16.58
C LYS A 350 10.37 -8.86 -17.59
N LYS A 351 9.93 -10.09 -17.87
CA LYS A 351 8.80 -10.35 -18.78
C LYS A 351 7.50 -9.85 -18.16
N ASP A 352 7.32 -10.06 -16.86
CA ASP A 352 6.09 -9.68 -16.17
C ASP A 352 5.97 -8.16 -16.05
N ILE A 353 7.06 -7.42 -15.78
CA ILE A 353 7.08 -5.95 -15.86
C ILE A 353 6.69 -5.46 -17.26
N ALA A 354 7.27 -6.02 -18.31
CA ALA A 354 6.94 -5.62 -19.68
C ALA A 354 5.45 -5.87 -19.99
N THR A 355 4.91 -6.99 -19.51
CA THR A 355 3.50 -7.36 -19.69
C THR A 355 2.57 -6.46 -18.89
N ALA A 356 2.88 -6.17 -17.62
CA ALA A 356 2.09 -5.24 -16.79
C ALA A 356 2.14 -3.81 -17.30
N ARG A 357 3.29 -3.33 -17.80
CA ARG A 357 3.39 -2.01 -18.45
C ARG A 357 2.55 -1.95 -19.73
N SER A 358 2.60 -2.99 -20.55
CA SER A 358 1.72 -3.09 -21.72
C SER A 358 0.25 -3.11 -21.33
N LEU A 359 -0.08 -3.75 -20.21
CA LEU A 359 -1.44 -3.81 -19.70
C LEU A 359 -1.91 -2.43 -19.23
N LEU A 360 -1.13 -1.74 -18.40
CA LEU A 360 -1.42 -0.37 -17.96
C LEU A 360 -1.73 0.54 -19.15
N GLN A 361 -0.88 0.51 -20.17
CA GLN A 361 -1.11 1.29 -21.39
C GLN A 361 -2.42 0.95 -22.11
N LYS A 362 -2.85 -0.33 -22.09
CA LYS A 362 -4.15 -0.73 -22.67
C LYS A 362 -5.32 -0.26 -21.80
N LEU A 363 -5.20 -0.30 -20.48
CA LEU A 363 -6.24 0.15 -19.55
C LEU A 363 -6.41 1.66 -19.57
N ASP A 364 -5.33 2.42 -19.73
CA ASP A 364 -5.36 3.88 -19.84
C ASP A 364 -6.13 4.35 -21.08
N LYS A 365 -6.15 3.56 -22.16
CA LYS A 365 -6.95 3.86 -23.37
C LYS A 365 -8.46 3.62 -23.18
N ILE A 366 -8.87 2.96 -22.10
CA ILE A 366 -10.27 2.71 -21.75
C ILE A 366 -10.77 3.77 -20.75
N GLN A 367 -9.85 4.49 -20.08
CA GLN A 367 -10.14 5.58 -19.16
C GLN A 367 -10.48 6.85 -19.91
#